data_AF-A0A354XMF2-F1
#
_entry.id   AF-A0A354XMF2-F1
#
_cell.length_a   1.000
_cell.length_b   1.000
_cell.length_c   1.000
_cell.angle_alpha   90.00
_cell.angle_beta   90.00
_cell.angle_gamma   90.00
#
_symmetry.space_group_name_H-M   'P 1'
#
loop_
_entity.id
_entity.type
_entity.pdbx_description
1 polymer ?
#
loop_
_entity_poly.entity_id
_entity_poly.type
_entity_poly.pdbx_seq_one_letter_code
_entity_poly.pdbx_strand_id
1 'polypeptide(L)'
;MYKLAFFVPIESAESVKNAVFETGAGRIGDYEHTCFQTRGTGQFRPLDGAEPHIGQIGKLETVEEFKVELVCADEHIQAAIA
;
A
#
# COMPACT_ATOMS: atom_id res chain seq x y z
N MET A 1 4.18 18.57 -2.04
CA MET A 1 4.58 17.38 -1.26
C MET A 1 3.34 16.63 -0.82
N TYR A 2 3.34 15.30 -0.96
CA TYR A 2 2.20 14.43 -0.64
C TYR A 2 2.45 13.57 0.59
N LYS A 3 1.35 13.16 1.22
CA LYS A 3 1.33 12.00 2.12
C LYS A 3 0.68 10.84 1.36
N LEU A 4 1.48 9.83 1.02
CA LEU A 4 1.01 8.61 0.38
C LEU A 4 0.56 7.63 1.47
N ALA A 5 -0.63 7.07 1.30
CA ALA A 5 -1.15 6.00 2.15
C ALA A 5 -1.67 4.87 1.28
N PHE A 6 -1.31 3.64 1.61
CA PHE A 6 -1.82 2.45 0.93
C PHE A 6 -2.11 1.33 1.94
N PHE A 7 -2.97 0.41 1.53
CA PHE A 7 -3.37 -0.76 2.31
C PHE A 7 -2.89 -2.00 1.58
N VAL A 8 -2.26 -2.92 2.32
CA VAL A 8 -1.62 -4.10 1.74
C VAL A 8 -1.73 -5.29 2.69
N PRO A 9 -2.02 -6.51 2.19
CA PRO A 9 -1.94 -7.73 2.99
C PRO A 9 -0.57 -7.88 3.64
N ILE A 10 -0.54 -8.39 4.87
CA ILE A 10 0.70 -8.54 5.66
C ILE A 10 1.80 -9.28 4.87
N GLU A 11 1.44 -10.33 4.13
CA GLU A 11 2.37 -11.15 3.36
C GLU A 11 3.03 -10.41 2.19
N SER A 12 2.38 -9.38 1.65
CA SER A 12 2.87 -8.59 0.52
C SER A 12 3.51 -7.26 0.95
N ALA A 13 3.42 -6.90 2.22
CA ALA A 13 3.75 -5.57 2.70
C ALA A 13 5.19 -5.14 2.44
N GLU A 14 6.17 -6.03 2.68
CA GLU A 14 7.59 -5.70 2.44
C GLU A 14 7.89 -5.52 0.95
N SER A 15 7.33 -6.37 0.09
CA SER A 15 7.48 -6.27 -1.36
C SER A 15 6.95 -4.93 -1.88
N VAL A 16 5.73 -4.55 -1.49
CA VAL A 16 5.12 -3.29 -1.92
C VAL A 16 5.86 -2.08 -1.38
N LYS A 17 6.28 -2.10 -0.11
CA LYS A 17 7.09 -1.02 0.47
C LYS A 17 8.38 -0.80 -0.32
N ASN A 18 9.11 -1.87 -0.63
CA ASN A 18 10.35 -1.78 -1.41
C ASN A 18 10.11 -1.17 -2.79
N ALA A 19 9.07 -1.61 -3.50
CA ALA A 19 8.71 -1.03 -4.79
C ALA A 19 8.42 0.48 -4.71
N VAL A 20 7.70 0.92 -3.66
CA VAL A 20 7.44 2.35 -3.43
C VAL A 20 8.74 3.10 -3.11
N PHE A 21 9.63 2.54 -2.30
CA PHE A 21 10.89 3.17 -1.92
C PHE A 21 11.88 3.30 -3.08
N GLU A 22 11.91 2.33 -4.00
CA GLU A 22 12.73 2.38 -5.22
C GLU A 22 12.41 3.60 -6.11
N THR A 23 11.22 4.17 -5.99
CA THR A 23 10.83 5.40 -6.70
C THR A 23 11.44 6.68 -6.12
N GLY A 24 12.01 6.61 -4.91
CA GLY A 24 12.48 7.76 -4.12
C GLY A 24 11.48 8.27 -3.08
N ALA A 25 10.24 7.75 -3.07
CA ALA A 25 9.29 8.04 -1.99
C ALA A 25 9.81 7.57 -0.62
N GLY A 26 9.42 8.23 0.46
CA GLY A 26 9.91 7.90 1.81
C GLY A 26 11.32 8.40 2.11
N ARG A 27 11.86 9.33 1.31
CA ARG A 27 13.10 10.06 1.61
C ARG A 27 12.80 11.38 2.33
N ILE A 28 13.48 11.62 3.46
CA ILE A 28 13.39 12.87 4.23
C ILE A 28 14.78 13.18 4.80
N GLY A 29 15.41 14.26 4.33
CA GLY A 29 16.78 14.61 4.75
C GLY A 29 17.74 13.45 4.47
N ASP A 30 18.47 13.02 5.51
CA ASP A 30 19.45 11.92 5.43
C ASP A 30 18.83 10.53 5.66
N TYR A 31 17.51 10.41 5.63
CA TYR A 31 16.79 9.15 5.85
C TYR A 31 16.08 8.69 4.58
N GLU A 32 16.15 7.40 4.29
CA GLU A 32 15.39 6.72 3.23
C GLU A 32 14.61 5.53 3.78
N HIS A 33 13.71 4.97 2.97
CA HIS A 33 12.79 3.90 3.38
C HIS A 33 11.90 4.29 4.59
N THR A 34 11.62 5.58 4.77
CA THR A 34 10.81 6.06 5.89
C THR A 34 9.32 5.81 5.62
N CYS A 35 8.69 5.06 6.52
CA CYS A 35 7.23 4.91 6.56
C CYS A 35 6.77 4.62 7.99
N PHE A 36 5.48 4.83 8.24
CA PHE A 36 4.78 4.33 9.40
C PHE A 36 3.77 3.29 8.94
N GLN A 37 3.60 2.21 9.71
CA GLN A 37 2.58 1.21 9.41
C GLN A 37 1.76 0.85 10.64
N THR A 38 0.46 0.63 10.43
CA THR A 38 -0.48 0.17 11.45
C THR A 38 -1.21 -1.07 10.95
N ARG A 39 -1.26 -2.13 11.78
CA ARG A 39 -2.02 -3.34 11.48
C ARG A 39 -3.51 -3.07 11.64
N GLY A 40 -4.33 -3.55 10.72
CA GLY A 40 -5.78 -3.43 10.75
C GLY A 40 -6.47 -4.54 9.97
N THR A 41 -7.79 -4.44 9.86
CA THR A 41 -8.63 -5.36 9.07
C THR A 41 -9.21 -4.62 7.87
N GLY A 42 -8.84 -5.05 6.67
CA GLY A 42 -9.48 -4.66 5.42
C GLY A 42 -10.76 -5.47 5.20
N GLN A 43 -11.76 -4.85 4.58
CA GLN A 43 -13.02 -5.53 4.24
C GLN A 43 -13.45 -5.14 2.83
N PHE A 44 -13.81 -6.14 2.04
CA PHE A 44 -14.35 -5.95 0.70
C PHE A 44 -15.26 -7.12 0.32
N ARG A 45 -16.08 -6.91 -0.72
CA ARG A 45 -16.90 -7.94 -1.33
C ARG A 45 -16.71 -7.88 -2.84
N PRO A 46 -16.00 -8.84 -3.46
CA PRO A 46 -15.83 -8.87 -4.91
C PRO A 46 -17.20 -8.96 -5.60
N LEU A 47 -17.42 -8.12 -6.61
CA LEU A 47 -18.64 -8.11 -7.43
C LEU A 47 -18.46 -8.99 -8.67
N ASP A 48 -19.55 -9.30 -9.35
CA ASP A 48 -19.50 -10.03 -10.62
C ASP A 48 -18.60 -9.30 -11.63
N GLY A 49 -17.69 -10.05 -12.25
CA GLY A 49 -16.67 -9.51 -13.16
C GLY A 49 -15.36 -9.09 -12.51
N ALA A 50 -15.22 -9.18 -11.18
CA ALA A 50 -13.92 -9.02 -10.52
C ALA A 50 -13.03 -10.25 -10.72
N GLU A 51 -11.71 -10.04 -10.74
CA GLU A 51 -10.68 -11.09 -10.70
C GLU A 51 -9.90 -10.98 -9.38
N PRO A 52 -10.51 -11.37 -8.24
CA PRO A 52 -9.89 -11.18 -6.94
C PRO A 52 -8.66 -12.08 -6.79
N HIS A 53 -7.51 -11.49 -6.45
CA HIS A 53 -6.36 -12.26 -5.97
C HIS A 53 -6.67 -12.94 -4.62
N ILE A 54 -7.45 -12.27 -3.77
CA ILE A 54 -7.92 -12.77 -2.48
C ILE A 54 -9.45 -12.69 -2.44
N GLY A 55 -10.10 -13.78 -2.04
CA GLY A 55 -11.54 -13.81 -1.79
C GLY A 55 -12.37 -14.45 -2.91
N GLN A 56 -13.69 -14.50 -2.68
CA GLN A 56 -14.65 -15.12 -3.61
C GLN A 56 -15.74 -14.12 -4.05
N ILE A 57 -16.17 -14.22 -5.31
CA ILE A 57 -17.25 -13.40 -5.88
C ILE A 57 -18.52 -13.51 -5.03
N GLY A 58 -19.11 -12.36 -4.71
CA GLY A 58 -20.34 -12.26 -3.93
C GLY A 58 -20.18 -12.57 -2.44
N LYS A 59 -18.97 -12.86 -1.94
CA LYS A 59 -18.71 -13.12 -0.53
C LYS A 59 -18.05 -11.92 0.14
N LEU A 60 -18.47 -11.61 1.36
CA LEU A 60 -17.81 -10.61 2.19
C LEU A 60 -16.51 -11.23 2.73
N GLU A 61 -15.39 -10.56 2.47
CA GLU A 61 -14.07 -11.00 2.87
C GLU A 61 -13.46 -10.00 3.85
N THR A 62 -12.67 -10.51 4.78
CA THR A 62 -11.89 -9.72 5.74
C THR A 62 -10.46 -10.21 5.75
N VAL A 63 -9.51 -9.30 5.65
CA VAL A 63 -8.07 -9.62 5.53
C VAL A 63 -7.29 -8.79 6.52
N GLU A 64 -6.26 -9.37 7.13
CA GLU A 64 -5.31 -8.59 7.92
C GLU A 64 -4.37 -7.81 7.01
N GLU A 65 -4.33 -6.50 7.19
CA GLU A 65 -3.57 -5.59 6.34
C GLU A 65 -2.71 -4.65 7.19
N PHE A 66 -1.68 -4.09 6.56
CA PHE A 66 -1.06 -2.87 7.03
C PHE A 66 -1.62 -1.68 6.25
N LYS A 67 -2.02 -0.64 6.98
CA LYS A 67 -2.03 0.72 6.43
C LYS A 67 -0.61 1.25 6.53
N VAL A 68 0.04 1.48 5.40
CA VAL A 68 1.38 2.07 5.30
C VAL A 68 1.23 3.52 4.87
N GLU A 69 1.96 4.42 5.54
CA GLU A 69 1.93 5.86 5.28
C GLU A 69 3.34 6.44 5.24
N LEU A 70 3.63 7.27 4.25
CA LEU A 70 4.92 7.92 4.05
C LEU A 70 4.78 9.25 3.33
N VAL A 71 5.81 10.09 3.40
CA VAL A 71 5.86 11.32 2.60
C VAL A 71 6.46 11.05 1.22
N CYS A 72 5.99 11.78 0.22
CA CYS A 72 6.44 11.64 -1.14
C CYS A 72 6.62 13.04 -1.76
N ALA A 73 7.80 13.32 -2.30
CA ALA A 73 8.05 14.53 -3.07
C ALA A 73 7.24 14.52 -4.38
N ASP A 74 6.91 15.71 -4.88
CA ASP A 74 6.00 15.85 -6.03
C ASP A 74 6.56 15.20 -7.30
N GLU A 75 7.89 15.16 -7.45
CA GLU A 75 8.58 14.50 -8.56
C GLU A 75 8.50 12.97 -8.53
N HIS A 76 8.24 12.35 -7.37
CA HIS A 76 8.19 10.90 -7.22
C HIS A 76 6.76 10.34 -7.22
N ILE A 77 5.73 11.17 -7.06
CA ILE A 77 4.36 10.67 -6.84
C ILE A 77 3.83 9.84 -8.01
N GLN A 78 4.10 10.23 -9.25
CA GLN A 78 3.63 9.50 -10.43
C GLN A 78 4.26 8.11 -10.53
N ALA A 79 5.56 8.00 -10.22
CA ALA A 79 6.25 6.70 -10.19
C ALA A 79 5.77 5.84 -9.02
N ALA A 80 5.53 6.44 -7.85
CA ALA A 80 5.13 5.72 -6.63
C ALA A 80 3.72 5.10 -6.70
N ILE A 81 2.86 5.55 -7.61
CA ILE A 81 1.48 5.05 -7.78
C ILE A 81 1.25 4.31 -9.11
N ALA A 82 2.31 4.13 -9.90
CA ALA A 82 2.24 3.54 -11.24
C ALA A 82 1.96 2.02 -11.23
#